data_AF-A0A829GQ22-F1
#
_entry.id   AF-A0A829GQ22-F1
#
_cell.length_a   1.000
_cell.length_b   1.000
_cell.length_c   1.000
_cell.angle_alpha   90.00
_cell.angle_beta   90.00
_cell.angle_gamma   90.00
#
_symmetry.space_group_name_H-M   'P 1'
#
loop_
_entity.id
_entity.type
_entity.pdbx_description
1 polymer ?
#
loop_
_entity_poly.entity_id
_entity_poly.type
_entity_poly.pdbx_seq_one_letter_code
_entity_poly.pdbx_strand_id
1 'polypeptide(L)'
;AFMEQKAKEDGLTVVDPYNDPLVIAGQGSIGLEILDQLWDVDTVIVPVGGGGLITGIATVLKHFNPYIHIVGVQSENVHGMTASLQAGKLTRQCTGPTLADGTAVAMPGDITFGLAEELVDEMVLVSEEEIAEAMKAFSNAPKPWQKAPVHYQQRLSRLTKSHRNG
;
A
#
# COMPACT_ATOMS: atom_id res chain seq x y z
N ALA A 1 17.38 11.23 -7.77
CA ALA A 1 18.32 12.07 -8.53
C ALA A 1 18.49 13.49 -7.95
N PHE A 2 17.62 14.48 -8.20
CA PHE A 2 17.82 15.85 -7.67
C PHE A 2 17.77 15.91 -6.14
N MET A 3 16.76 15.27 -5.52
CA MET A 3 16.60 15.29 -4.06
C MET A 3 17.73 14.54 -3.33
N GLU A 4 18.18 13.41 -3.87
CA GLU A 4 19.35 12.68 -3.34
C GLU A 4 20.62 13.52 -3.42
N GLN A 5 20.84 14.20 -4.54
CA GLN A 5 22.00 15.09 -4.69
C GLN A 5 21.92 16.24 -3.69
N LYS A 6 20.76 16.89 -3.58
CA LYS A 6 20.56 18.00 -2.65
C LYS A 6 20.74 17.58 -1.19
N ALA A 7 20.21 16.41 -0.82
CA ALA A 7 20.39 15.84 0.50
C ALA A 7 21.88 15.58 0.80
N LYS A 8 22.64 15.07 -0.18
CA LYS A 8 24.08 14.87 -0.04
C LYS A 8 24.85 16.18 0.13
N GLU A 9 24.50 17.21 -0.64
CA GLU A 9 25.12 18.55 -0.55
C GLU A 9 24.85 19.21 0.81
N ASP A 10 23.62 19.09 1.32
CA ASP A 10 23.19 19.72 2.56
C ASP A 10 23.42 18.85 3.82
N GLY A 11 23.97 17.63 3.67
CA GLY A 11 24.21 16.70 4.78
C GLY A 11 22.93 16.13 5.42
N LEU A 12 21.85 16.01 4.64
CA LEU A 12 20.54 15.52 5.08
C LEU A 12 20.36 14.03 4.78
N THR A 13 19.51 13.38 5.58
CA THR A 13 19.09 11.98 5.33
C THR A 13 17.81 11.97 4.48
N VAL A 14 17.81 11.19 3.40
CA VAL A 14 16.61 10.95 2.60
C VAL A 14 15.78 9.87 3.30
N VAL A 15 14.49 10.15 3.47
CA VAL A 15 13.50 9.16 3.92
C VAL A 15 12.78 8.67 2.69
N ASP A 16 12.99 7.41 2.32
CA ASP A 16 12.31 6.81 1.16
C ASP A 16 10.82 6.61 1.48
N PRO A 17 9.89 6.92 0.55
CA PRO A 17 8.47 6.71 0.79
C PRO A 17 8.04 5.25 0.92
N TYR A 18 8.84 4.27 0.46
CA TYR A 18 8.45 2.85 0.50
C TYR A 18 9.61 1.83 0.46
N ASN A 19 10.75 2.15 -0.14
CA ASN A 19 11.85 1.23 -0.43
C ASN A 19 12.96 1.29 0.64
N ASP A 20 12.56 1.33 1.90
CA ASP A 20 13.46 1.30 3.05
C ASP A 20 12.96 0.25 4.06
N PRO A 21 13.83 -0.62 4.62
CA PRO A 21 13.41 -1.67 5.54
C PRO A 21 12.63 -1.18 6.77
N LEU A 22 12.97 -0.01 7.33
CA LEU A 22 12.25 0.54 8.48
C LEU A 22 10.89 1.09 8.08
N VAL A 23 10.78 1.68 6.88
CA VAL A 23 9.50 2.10 6.33
C VAL A 23 8.59 0.91 6.10
N ILE A 24 9.10 -0.17 5.50
CA ILE A 24 8.36 -1.43 5.28
C ILE A 24 7.92 -2.04 6.61
N ALA A 25 8.82 -2.14 7.59
CA ALA A 25 8.49 -2.66 8.92
C ALA A 25 7.43 -1.80 9.62
N GLY A 26 7.51 -0.48 9.47
CA GLY A 26 6.50 0.45 9.95
C GLY A 26 5.12 0.17 9.35
N GLN A 27 5.02 -0.05 8.03
CA GLN A 27 3.75 -0.41 7.41
C GLN A 27 3.24 -1.79 7.85
N GLY A 28 4.16 -2.72 8.14
CA GLY A 28 3.83 -4.05 8.65
C GLY A 28 3.08 -4.04 9.98
N SER A 29 3.13 -2.95 10.76
CA SER A 29 2.33 -2.85 11.99
C SER A 29 0.82 -2.95 11.71
N ILE A 30 0.37 -2.59 10.50
CA ILE A 30 -1.03 -2.79 10.09
C ILE A 30 -1.37 -4.28 10.07
N GLY A 31 -0.44 -5.15 9.66
CA GLY A 31 -0.63 -6.60 9.73
C GLY A 31 -0.83 -7.09 11.16
N LEU A 32 -0.13 -6.50 12.14
CA LEU A 32 -0.33 -6.82 13.56
C LEU A 32 -1.73 -6.38 14.04
N GLU A 33 -2.17 -5.18 13.64
CA GLU A 33 -3.51 -4.68 13.97
C GLU A 33 -4.62 -5.53 13.32
N ILE A 34 -4.41 -6.04 12.10
CA ILE A 34 -5.34 -6.98 11.44
C ILE A 34 -5.46 -8.26 12.27
N LEU A 35 -4.35 -8.88 12.67
CA LEU A 35 -4.38 -10.12 13.45
C LEU A 35 -5.00 -9.94 14.84
N ASP A 36 -4.82 -8.78 15.46
CA ASP A 36 -5.47 -8.44 16.74
C ASP A 36 -7.00 -8.34 16.62
N GLN A 37 -7.49 -7.82 15.48
CA GLN A 37 -8.91 -7.61 15.23
C GLN A 37 -9.63 -8.80 14.57
N LEU A 38 -8.91 -9.56 13.75
CA LEU A 38 -9.40 -10.68 12.95
C LEU A 38 -8.28 -11.71 12.80
N TRP A 39 -8.11 -12.54 13.82
CA TRP A 39 -7.02 -13.52 13.92
C TRP A 39 -7.11 -14.64 12.87
N ASP A 40 -8.31 -14.91 12.36
CA ASP A 40 -8.64 -15.93 11.36
C ASP A 40 -8.82 -15.35 9.95
N VAL A 41 -8.18 -14.23 9.65
CA VAL A 41 -8.22 -13.62 8.32
C VAL A 41 -7.72 -14.58 7.23
N ASP A 42 -8.52 -14.78 6.19
CA ASP A 42 -8.17 -15.64 5.05
C ASP A 42 -7.46 -14.86 3.92
N THR A 43 -7.95 -13.65 3.62
CA THR A 43 -7.49 -12.85 2.47
C THR A 43 -7.37 -11.38 2.85
N VAL A 44 -6.28 -10.74 2.39
CA VAL A 44 -6.05 -9.30 2.57
C VAL A 44 -5.76 -8.65 1.22
N ILE A 45 -6.57 -7.65 0.88
CA ILE A 45 -6.47 -6.88 -0.37
C ILE A 45 -5.80 -5.54 -0.07
N VAL A 46 -4.71 -5.22 -0.76
CA VAL A 46 -3.88 -4.05 -0.47
C VAL A 46 -3.61 -3.23 -1.74
N PRO A 47 -3.82 -1.91 -1.73
CA PRO A 47 -3.43 -1.06 -2.86
C PRO A 47 -1.91 -0.98 -2.99
N VAL A 48 -1.38 -1.02 -4.22
CA VAL A 48 0.06 -1.12 -4.47
C VAL A 48 0.57 0.05 -5.32
N GLY A 49 1.35 0.92 -4.69
CA GLY A 49 2.24 1.87 -5.38
C GLY A 49 3.64 1.28 -5.51
N GLY A 50 4.60 1.83 -4.74
CA GLY A 50 5.98 1.33 -4.70
C GLY A 50 6.18 0.01 -3.94
N GLY A 51 5.15 -0.50 -3.27
CA GLY A 51 5.13 -1.84 -2.66
C GLY A 51 5.33 -1.90 -1.14
N GLY A 52 5.79 -0.82 -0.49
CA GLY A 52 6.14 -0.88 0.94
C GLY A 52 4.99 -1.26 1.88
N LEU A 53 3.76 -0.84 1.57
CA LEU A 53 2.58 -1.20 2.36
C LEU A 53 2.26 -2.70 2.26
N ILE A 54 2.10 -3.21 1.04
CA ILE A 54 1.71 -4.60 0.81
C ILE A 54 2.79 -5.56 1.31
N THR A 55 4.07 -5.27 1.08
CA THR A 55 5.15 -6.15 1.52
C THR A 55 5.33 -6.12 3.03
N GLY A 56 5.14 -4.96 3.68
CA GLY A 56 5.15 -4.85 5.14
C GLY A 56 4.03 -5.69 5.77
N ILE A 57 2.79 -5.53 5.28
CA ILE A 57 1.63 -6.31 5.75
C ILE A 57 1.87 -7.80 5.48
N ALA A 58 2.27 -8.18 4.27
CA ALA A 58 2.50 -9.57 3.88
C ALA A 58 3.57 -10.24 4.74
N THR A 59 4.67 -9.53 5.06
CA THR A 59 5.75 -10.04 5.93
C THR A 59 5.21 -10.48 7.28
N VAL A 60 4.34 -9.67 7.90
CA VAL A 60 3.75 -10.00 9.21
C VAL A 60 2.72 -11.13 9.08
N LEU A 61 1.80 -11.04 8.13
CA LEU A 61 0.71 -12.01 8.00
C LEU A 61 1.23 -13.39 7.59
N LYS A 62 2.12 -13.47 6.59
CA LYS A 62 2.71 -14.74 6.14
C LYS A 62 3.60 -15.39 7.20
N HIS A 63 4.21 -14.59 8.09
CA HIS A 63 4.93 -15.13 9.25
C HIS A 63 3.99 -15.80 10.26
N PHE A 64 2.81 -15.23 10.48
CA PHE A 64 1.79 -15.79 11.38
C PHE A 64 1.12 -17.03 10.76
N ASN A 65 0.66 -16.91 9.52
CA ASN A 65 0.06 -17.99 8.75
C ASN A 65 0.42 -17.83 7.26
N PRO A 66 1.25 -18.73 6.69
CA PRO A 66 1.69 -18.61 5.29
C PRO A 66 0.56 -18.80 4.26
N TYR A 67 -0.60 -19.32 4.68
CA TYR A 67 -1.75 -19.55 3.82
C TYR A 67 -2.69 -18.35 3.66
N ILE A 68 -2.47 -17.25 4.40
CA ILE A 68 -3.24 -16.02 4.20
C ILE A 68 -2.97 -15.50 2.78
N HIS A 69 -4.01 -15.29 1.99
CA HIS A 69 -3.92 -14.84 0.60
C HIS A 69 -3.73 -13.32 0.54
N ILE A 70 -2.63 -12.87 -0.04
CA ILE A 70 -2.27 -11.46 -0.17
C ILE A 70 -2.48 -11.04 -1.61
N VAL A 71 -3.45 -10.15 -1.82
CA VAL A 71 -3.83 -9.64 -3.14
C VAL A 71 -3.43 -8.17 -3.26
N GLY A 72 -2.55 -7.86 -4.21
CA GLY A 72 -2.21 -6.50 -4.57
C GLY A 72 -3.13 -5.94 -5.65
N VAL A 73 -3.49 -4.66 -5.54
CA VAL A 73 -4.34 -3.98 -6.53
C VAL A 73 -3.63 -2.76 -7.09
N GLN A 74 -3.61 -2.62 -8.42
CA GLN A 74 -3.08 -1.45 -9.13
C GLN A 74 -4.06 -0.95 -10.19
N SER A 75 -3.92 0.31 -10.58
CA SER A 75 -4.63 0.83 -11.76
C SER A 75 -4.08 0.20 -13.04
N GLU A 76 -4.96 -0.11 -13.99
CA GLU A 76 -4.57 -0.50 -15.35
C GLU A 76 -3.66 0.54 -16.02
N ASN A 77 -3.78 1.83 -15.66
CA ASN A 77 -2.97 2.90 -16.24
C ASN A 77 -1.56 2.99 -15.62
N VAL A 78 -1.38 2.59 -14.36
CA VAL A 78 -0.09 2.65 -13.65
C VAL A 78 0.10 1.42 -12.76
N HIS A 79 0.86 0.43 -13.24
CA HIS A 79 1.03 -0.88 -12.60
C HIS A 79 2.47 -1.39 -12.63
N GLY A 80 3.41 -0.60 -12.10
CA GLY A 80 4.83 -0.93 -12.10
C GLY A 80 5.17 -2.25 -11.39
N MET A 81 4.50 -2.58 -10.28
CA MET A 81 4.76 -3.82 -9.53
C MET A 81 4.31 -5.04 -10.34
N THR A 82 3.08 -5.03 -10.85
CA THR A 82 2.53 -6.11 -11.68
C THR A 82 3.40 -6.36 -12.90
N ALA A 83 3.80 -5.30 -13.61
CA ALA A 83 4.70 -5.43 -14.76
C ALA A 83 6.07 -5.98 -14.38
N SER A 84 6.60 -5.61 -13.20
CA SER A 84 7.89 -6.11 -12.73
C SER A 84 7.85 -7.59 -12.38
N LEU A 85 6.80 -8.03 -11.66
CA LEU A 85 6.58 -9.44 -11.30
C LEU A 85 6.41 -10.32 -12.55
N GLN A 86 5.63 -9.86 -13.52
CA GLN A 86 5.44 -10.58 -14.79
C GLN A 86 6.74 -10.70 -15.61
N ALA A 87 7.59 -9.68 -15.56
CA ALA A 87 8.85 -9.65 -16.28
C ALA A 87 10.03 -10.33 -15.52
N GLY A 88 9.86 -10.64 -14.23
CA GLY A 88 10.92 -11.12 -13.34
C GLY A 88 12.03 -10.09 -13.12
N LYS A 89 11.75 -8.81 -13.30
CA LYS A 89 12.70 -7.69 -13.12
C LYS A 89 11.96 -6.36 -13.01
N LEU A 90 12.59 -5.39 -12.34
CA LEU A 90 12.08 -4.02 -12.27
C LEU A 90 11.76 -3.48 -13.67
N THR A 91 10.48 -3.24 -13.90
CA THR A 91 9.92 -2.84 -15.17
C THR A 91 9.04 -1.63 -14.96
N ARG A 92 9.29 -0.58 -15.75
CA ARG A 92 8.49 0.63 -15.74
C ARG A 92 7.20 0.41 -16.53
N GLN A 93 6.06 0.79 -15.96
CA GLN A 93 4.77 0.72 -16.62
C GLN A 93 3.88 1.89 -16.23
N CYS A 94 3.51 2.70 -17.22
CA CYS A 94 2.59 3.84 -17.11
C CYS A 94 2.07 4.18 -18.51
N THR A 95 0.78 4.01 -18.72
CA THR A 95 0.11 4.22 -20.02
C THR A 95 -0.82 5.44 -20.01
N GLY A 96 -1.14 5.98 -18.83
CA GLY A 96 -2.03 7.13 -18.68
C GLY A 96 -2.09 7.68 -17.26
N PRO A 97 -2.86 8.75 -17.04
CA PRO A 97 -3.15 9.25 -15.70
C PRO A 97 -4.04 8.26 -14.93
N THR A 98 -4.02 8.35 -13.60
CA THR A 98 -4.91 7.56 -12.72
C THR A 98 -5.53 8.41 -11.63
N LEU A 99 -6.75 8.09 -11.24
CA LEU A 99 -7.45 8.60 -10.05
C LEU A 99 -6.75 8.17 -8.75
N ALA A 100 -5.98 7.07 -8.78
CA ALA A 100 -5.24 6.53 -7.65
C ALA A 100 -3.82 7.12 -7.57
N ASP A 101 -3.74 8.44 -7.39
CA ASP A 101 -2.48 9.22 -7.38
C ASP A 101 -1.48 8.74 -6.32
N GLY A 102 -1.95 8.39 -5.12
CA GLY A 102 -1.13 7.84 -4.03
C GLY A 102 -0.44 6.50 -4.38
N THR A 103 -0.91 5.80 -5.42
CA THR A 103 -0.32 4.56 -5.93
C THR A 103 0.22 4.68 -7.35
N ALA A 104 0.29 5.89 -7.91
CA ALA A 104 0.77 6.16 -9.27
C ALA A 104 2.31 6.00 -9.40
N VAL A 105 2.82 4.82 -9.07
CA VAL A 105 4.25 4.49 -9.08
C VAL A 105 4.55 3.60 -10.27
N ALA A 106 5.20 4.19 -11.27
CA ALA A 106 5.46 3.50 -12.54
C ALA A 106 6.53 2.39 -12.43
N MET A 107 7.35 2.38 -11.38
CA MET A 107 8.37 1.35 -11.15
C MET A 107 8.56 1.19 -9.64
N PRO A 108 8.49 -0.04 -9.10
CA PRO A 108 8.59 -0.28 -7.66
C PRO A 108 10.05 -0.14 -7.18
N GLY A 109 10.24 -0.26 -5.86
CA GLY A 109 11.55 -0.39 -5.24
C GLY A 109 12.14 -1.80 -5.43
N ASP A 110 13.45 -1.94 -5.31
CA ASP A 110 14.14 -3.23 -5.42
C ASP A 110 13.87 -4.14 -4.23
N ILE A 111 13.88 -3.60 -3.01
CA ILE A 111 13.56 -4.34 -1.77
C ILE A 111 12.10 -4.79 -1.81
N THR A 112 11.19 -3.88 -2.17
CA THR A 112 9.76 -4.18 -2.20
C THR A 112 9.41 -5.14 -3.34
N PHE A 113 10.10 -5.07 -4.49
CA PHE A 113 9.96 -6.06 -5.56
C PHE A 113 10.36 -7.46 -5.09
N GLY A 114 11.54 -7.62 -4.48
CA GLY A 114 12.00 -8.92 -4.00
C GLY A 114 11.06 -9.53 -2.95
N LEU A 115 10.55 -8.72 -2.01
CA LEU A 115 9.55 -9.18 -1.05
C LEU A 115 8.21 -9.52 -1.70
N ALA A 116 7.80 -8.78 -2.72
CA ALA A 116 6.55 -9.05 -3.43
C ALA A 116 6.62 -10.37 -4.20
N GLU A 117 7.76 -10.68 -4.84
CA GLU A 117 7.98 -11.98 -5.51
C GLU A 117 7.82 -13.17 -4.54
N GLU A 118 8.20 -13.01 -3.27
CA GLU A 118 8.14 -14.07 -2.27
C GLU A 118 6.78 -14.17 -1.55
N LEU A 119 6.10 -13.04 -1.32
CA LEU A 119 5.02 -12.95 -0.32
C LEU A 119 3.65 -12.58 -0.89
N VAL A 120 3.57 -12.03 -2.11
CA VAL A 120 2.30 -11.61 -2.72
C VAL A 120 1.79 -12.72 -3.63
N ASP A 121 0.58 -13.19 -3.36
CA ASP A 121 0.00 -14.34 -4.06
C ASP A 121 -0.65 -13.95 -5.40
N GLU A 122 -1.21 -12.74 -5.47
CA GLU A 122 -1.97 -12.29 -6.63
C GLU A 122 -1.87 -10.78 -6.84
N MET A 123 -1.83 -10.36 -8.10
CA MET A 123 -1.94 -8.96 -8.51
C MET A 123 -3.17 -8.78 -9.42
N VAL A 124 -4.01 -7.82 -9.08
CA VAL A 124 -5.22 -7.45 -9.81
C VAL A 124 -5.08 -6.04 -10.36
N LEU A 125 -5.46 -5.86 -11.63
CA LEU A 125 -5.57 -4.55 -12.25
C LEU A 125 -7.04 -4.11 -12.25
N VAL A 126 -7.28 -2.84 -11.96
CA VAL A 126 -8.61 -2.22 -12.00
C VAL A 126 -8.59 -1.00 -12.90
N SER A 127 -9.67 -0.81 -13.63
CA SER A 127 -9.88 0.33 -14.52
C SER A 127 -10.16 1.61 -13.72
N GLU A 128 -10.03 2.77 -14.37
CA GLU A 128 -10.34 4.05 -13.76
C GLU A 128 -11.83 4.21 -13.44
N GLU A 129 -12.69 3.60 -14.26
CA GLU A 129 -14.12 3.49 -14.02
C GLU A 129 -14.41 2.71 -12.74
N GLU A 130 -13.78 1.55 -12.53
CA GLU A 130 -13.94 0.74 -11.31
C GLU A 130 -13.44 1.49 -10.06
N ILE A 131 -12.32 2.22 -10.16
CA ILE A 131 -11.83 3.09 -9.07
C ILE A 131 -12.88 4.17 -8.76
N ALA A 132 -13.41 4.85 -9.77
CA ALA A 132 -14.42 5.89 -9.60
C ALA A 132 -15.72 5.33 -8.98
N GLU A 133 -16.15 4.15 -9.40
CA GLU A 133 -17.31 3.46 -8.85
C GLU A 133 -17.09 3.04 -7.39
N ALA A 134 -15.93 2.49 -7.05
CA ALA A 134 -15.57 2.14 -5.68
C ALA A 134 -15.54 3.38 -4.77
N MET A 135 -14.99 4.51 -5.24
CA MET A 135 -15.02 5.78 -4.50
C MET A 135 -16.46 6.27 -4.25
N LYS A 136 -17.34 6.21 -5.26
CA LYS A 136 -18.76 6.57 -5.12
C LYS A 136 -19.47 5.64 -4.13
N ALA A 137 -19.26 4.34 -4.24
CA ALA A 137 -19.82 3.34 -3.34
C ALA A 137 -19.36 3.58 -1.89
N PHE A 138 -18.07 3.81 -1.67
CA PHE A 138 -17.52 4.12 -0.36
C PHE A 138 -18.06 5.42 0.25
N SER A 139 -18.29 6.44 -0.58
CA SER A 139 -18.91 7.70 -0.15
C SER A 139 -20.34 7.48 0.33
N ASN A 140 -21.10 6.64 -0.37
CA ASN A 140 -22.50 6.34 -0.09
C ASN A 140 -22.71 5.28 1.01
N ALA A 141 -21.69 4.49 1.32
CA ALA A 141 -21.79 3.44 2.33
C ALA A 141 -22.03 4.05 3.74
N PRO A 142 -22.90 3.42 4.56
CA PRO A 142 -22.96 3.70 5.99
C PRO A 142 -21.54 3.60 6.56
N LYS A 143 -21.14 4.52 7.44
CA LYS A 143 -19.79 4.56 8.00
C LYS A 143 -19.78 3.82 9.35
N PRO A 144 -19.53 2.49 9.41
CA PRO A 144 -19.67 1.71 10.65
C PRO A 144 -18.76 2.21 11.77
N TRP A 145 -17.62 2.83 11.45
CA TRP A 145 -16.73 3.46 12.43
C TRP A 145 -17.33 4.69 13.14
N GLN A 146 -18.40 5.29 12.62
CA GLN A 146 -19.18 6.29 13.36
C GLN A 146 -19.99 5.68 14.52
N LYS A 147 -20.11 4.34 14.57
CA LYS A 147 -20.77 3.59 15.63
C LYS A 147 -19.81 2.71 16.45
N ALA A 148 -18.50 2.71 16.12
CA ALA A 148 -17.50 1.97 16.89
C ALA A 148 -17.41 2.48 18.34
N PRO A 149 -16.93 1.68 19.30
CA PRO A 149 -16.73 2.14 20.68
C PRO A 149 -15.95 3.46 20.75
N VAL A 150 -16.27 4.32 21.72
CA VAL A 150 -15.76 5.70 21.82
C VAL A 150 -14.23 5.78 21.76
N HIS A 151 -13.51 4.80 22.31
CA HIS A 151 -12.04 4.76 22.25
C HIS A 151 -11.51 4.62 20.80
N TYR A 152 -12.22 3.90 19.94
CA TYR A 152 -11.90 3.75 18.52
C TYR A 152 -12.26 5.02 17.74
N GLN A 153 -13.40 5.64 18.04
CA GLN A 153 -13.80 6.92 17.46
C GLN A 153 -12.80 8.04 17.80
N GLN A 154 -12.31 8.08 19.04
CA GLN A 154 -11.30 9.03 19.46
C GLN A 154 -9.97 8.83 18.72
N ARG A 155 -9.55 7.58 18.48
CA ARG A 155 -8.35 7.25 17.70
C ARG A 155 -8.49 7.70 16.22
N LEU A 156 -9.61 7.36 15.58
CA LEU A 156 -9.89 7.70 14.18
C LEU A 156 -10.13 9.21 13.94
N SER A 157 -10.76 9.90 14.89
CA SER A 157 -10.97 11.35 14.81
C SER A 157 -9.67 12.16 14.90
N ARG A 158 -8.63 11.62 15.55
CA ARG A 158 -7.29 12.22 15.60
C ARG A 158 -6.55 12.04 14.27
N LEU A 159 -6.68 10.88 13.63
CA LEU A 159 -6.09 10.58 12.32
C LEU A 159 -6.73 11.42 11.19
N THR A 160 -8.05 11.60 11.21
CA THR A 160 -8.78 12.34 10.16
C THR A 160 -8.70 13.87 10.29
N LYS A 161 -8.40 14.41 11.49
CA LYS A 161 -8.21 15.87 11.70
C LYS A 161 -6.84 16.37 11.24
N SER A 162 -5.85 15.49 11.09
CA SER A 162 -4.51 15.86 10.61
C SER A 162 -4.47 16.27 9.13
N HIS A 163 -5.50 16.00 8.34
CA HIS A 163 -5.55 16.32 6.90
C HIS A 163 -6.50 17.48 6.53
N ARG A 164 -7.02 18.23 7.52
CA ARG A 164 -7.86 19.43 7.25
C ARG A 164 -7.18 20.76 7.57
N ASN A 165 -5.99 20.72 8.15
CA ASN A 165 -5.16 21.91 8.42
C ASN A 165 -3.76 21.64 7.87
N GLY A 166 -3.61 21.81 6.56
CA GLY A 166 -2.36 21.78 5.81
C GLY A 166 -2.62 22.39 4.44
#